data_AF-E3MYP6-F1
#
_entry.id   AF-E3MYP6-F1
#
_cell.length_a   1.000
_cell.length_b   1.000
_cell.length_c   1.000
_cell.angle_alpha   90.00
_cell.angle_beta   90.00
_cell.angle_gamma   90.00
#
_symmetry.space_group_name_H-M   'P 1'
#
loop_
_entity.id
_entity.type
_entity.pdbx_description
1 polymer ?
#
loop_
_entity_poly.entity_id
_entity_poly.type
_entity_poly.pdbx_seq_one_letter_code
_entity_poly.pdbx_strand_id
1 'polypeptide(L)'
;MTGIAEIGYYACEVFNQDIYRVVIQGKQAGDYTGRAAEWVSKSQKSIQHLHYVSLEKDYDLDFVLENFNYTKKLSLNLNPPSTYCPAKPPNFRVDVLYLYVSFWIKLCHLLAMDCKIIQLRDSKLSSRDLNVFLKHWMAGGCSKLKLLHVSVKEPIDYAIVLDGVEFTERARDVARVYVE
;
A
#
# COMPACT_ATOMS: atom_id res chain seq x y z
N MET A 1 15.85 22.37 2.26
CA MET A 1 15.64 21.78 0.92
C MET A 1 15.26 22.79 -0.18
N THR A 2 15.78 24.01 -0.22
CA THR A 2 15.67 24.79 -1.47
C THR A 2 16.34 24.01 -2.59
N GLY A 3 17.53 23.44 -2.33
CA GLY A 3 18.25 22.62 -3.30
C GLY A 3 17.51 21.42 -3.91
N ILE A 4 16.74 20.62 -3.15
CA ILE A 4 16.10 19.41 -3.74
C ILE A 4 14.95 19.77 -4.69
N ALA A 5 14.20 20.82 -4.37
CA ALA A 5 13.11 21.30 -5.20
C ALA A 5 13.67 21.90 -6.50
N GLU A 6 14.72 22.71 -6.39
CA GLU A 6 15.43 23.27 -7.55
C GLU A 6 16.05 22.17 -8.44
N ILE A 7 16.67 21.15 -7.85
CA ILE A 7 17.18 19.99 -8.60
C ILE A 7 16.03 19.27 -9.31
N GLY A 8 14.87 19.13 -8.64
CA GLY A 8 13.67 18.55 -9.22
C GLY A 8 13.17 19.33 -10.43
N TYR A 9 13.04 20.65 -10.33
CA TYR A 9 12.64 21.51 -11.44
C TYR A 9 13.64 21.43 -12.60
N TYR A 10 14.93 21.53 -12.32
CA TYR A 10 15.98 21.45 -13.32
C TYR A 10 16.00 20.09 -14.03
N ALA A 11 15.81 18.99 -13.30
CA ALA A 11 15.70 17.66 -13.90
C ALA A 11 14.49 17.55 -14.83
N CYS A 12 13.32 18.05 -14.42
CA CYS A 12 12.13 18.08 -15.29
C CYS A 12 12.39 18.88 -16.56
N GLU A 13 13.05 20.03 -16.46
CA GLU A 13 13.40 20.89 -17.60
C GLU A 13 14.39 20.19 -18.55
N VAL A 14 15.51 19.67 -18.03
CA VAL A 14 16.56 19.06 -18.85
C VAL A 14 16.08 17.78 -19.54
N PHE A 15 15.35 16.92 -18.83
CA PHE A 15 14.86 15.66 -19.39
C PHE A 15 13.52 15.78 -20.11
N ASN A 16 12.87 16.94 -20.01
CA ASN A 16 11.53 17.20 -20.54
C ASN A 16 10.52 16.09 -20.13
N GLN A 17 10.58 15.69 -18.86
CA GLN A 17 9.75 14.63 -18.29
C GLN A 17 9.35 14.92 -16.85
N ASP A 18 8.14 14.50 -16.50
CA ASP A 18 7.66 14.50 -15.12
C ASP A 18 8.43 13.50 -14.26
N ILE A 19 8.49 13.77 -12.96
CA ILE A 19 9.15 12.90 -12.01
C ILE A 19 8.32 11.64 -11.82
N TYR A 20 8.95 10.52 -12.12
CA TYR A 20 8.29 9.21 -12.09
C TYR A 20 8.01 8.72 -10.67
N ARG A 21 8.98 8.92 -9.76
CA ARG A 21 8.99 8.33 -8.41
C ARG A 21 9.53 9.31 -7.39
N VAL A 22 8.85 9.38 -6.25
CA VAL A 22 9.35 10.06 -5.05
C VAL A 22 9.71 9.02 -3.99
N VAL A 23 10.89 9.19 -3.39
CA VAL A 23 11.38 8.38 -2.28
C VAL A 23 11.65 9.28 -1.09
N ILE A 24 11.02 8.97 0.04
CA ILE A 24 11.24 9.65 1.32
C ILE A 24 11.89 8.64 2.26
N GLN A 25 13.11 8.93 2.71
CA GLN A 25 13.89 8.08 3.62
C GLN A 25 14.83 8.94 4.48
N GLY A 26 15.00 8.59 5.76
CA GLY A 26 16.05 9.15 6.62
C GLY A 26 15.60 9.47 8.05
N LYS A 27 16.57 9.83 8.90
CA LYS A 27 16.34 10.43 10.24
C LYS A 27 15.99 11.89 10.04
N GLN A 28 14.84 12.34 10.52
CA GLN A 28 14.31 13.64 10.13
C GLN A 28 14.88 14.75 11.00
N ALA A 29 15.54 15.73 10.36
CA ALA A 29 15.69 17.07 10.90
C ALA A 29 14.77 18.01 10.10
N GLY A 30 13.49 18.10 10.50
CA GLY A 30 12.48 18.99 9.90
C GLY A 30 11.44 18.30 9.01
N ASP A 31 10.44 19.06 8.55
CA ASP A 31 9.28 18.56 7.77
C ASP A 31 9.61 18.33 6.28
N TYR A 32 10.29 17.22 5.99
CA TYR A 32 10.59 16.80 4.61
C TYR A 32 9.35 16.32 3.87
N THR A 33 8.40 15.73 4.58
CA THR A 33 7.18 15.15 4.01
C THR A 33 6.28 16.25 3.43
N GLY A 34 6.01 17.29 4.21
CA GLY A 34 5.19 18.43 3.79
C GLY A 34 5.78 19.14 2.57
N ARG A 35 7.08 19.38 2.60
CA ARG A 35 7.79 20.01 1.48
C ARG A 35 7.83 19.15 0.21
N ALA A 36 7.97 17.82 0.35
CA ALA A 36 7.91 16.92 -0.79
C ALA A 36 6.51 16.90 -1.42
N ALA A 37 5.46 16.87 -0.60
CA ALA A 37 4.08 16.96 -1.07
C ALA A 37 3.79 18.31 -1.75
N GLU A 38 4.25 19.41 -1.15
CA GLU A 38 4.13 20.75 -1.72
C GLU A 38 4.85 20.85 -3.06
N TRP A 39 6.08 20.37 -3.14
CA TRP A 39 6.85 20.39 -4.39
C TRP A 39 6.20 19.52 -5.48
N VAL A 40 5.75 18.29 -5.16
CA VAL A 40 5.04 17.44 -6.13
C VAL A 40 3.82 18.18 -6.65
N SER A 41 2.98 18.73 -5.77
CA SER A 41 1.73 19.40 -6.17
C SER A 41 1.96 20.66 -7.02
N LYS A 42 3.06 21.40 -6.80
CA LYS A 42 3.44 22.55 -7.63
C LYS A 42 4.06 22.16 -8.96
N SER A 43 4.81 21.06 -8.99
CA SER A 43 5.60 20.65 -10.16
C SER A 43 4.79 19.84 -11.17
N GLN A 44 3.91 18.96 -10.70
CA GLN A 44 3.16 18.03 -11.55
C GLN A 44 1.85 17.57 -10.91
N LYS A 45 0.90 17.11 -11.73
CA LYS A 45 -0.42 16.69 -11.23
C LYS A 45 -0.36 15.42 -10.37
N SER A 46 0.53 14.49 -10.71
CA SER A 46 0.66 13.20 -10.03
C SER A 46 2.04 12.59 -10.24
N ILE A 47 2.46 11.75 -9.31
CA ILE A 47 3.60 10.84 -9.47
C ILE A 47 3.10 9.43 -9.79
N GLN A 48 3.94 8.58 -10.37
CA GLN A 48 3.55 7.18 -10.57
C GLN A 48 3.76 6.39 -9.27
N HIS A 49 4.92 6.58 -8.63
CA HIS A 49 5.32 5.79 -7.48
C HIS A 49 5.66 6.66 -6.26
N LEU A 50 5.05 6.35 -5.12
CA LEU A 50 5.46 6.86 -3.81
C LEU A 50 6.09 5.73 -2.98
N HIS A 51 7.30 5.97 -2.47
CA HIS A 51 7.94 5.09 -1.50
C HIS A 51 8.36 5.89 -0.27
N TYR A 52 7.85 5.51 0.90
CA TYR A 52 8.20 6.17 2.15
C TYR A 52 8.67 5.13 3.17
N VAL A 53 9.90 5.29 3.63
CA VAL A 53 10.51 4.53 4.72
C VAL A 53 10.88 5.48 5.87
N SER A 54 10.41 5.18 7.08
CA SER A 54 10.84 5.87 8.30
C SER A 54 11.04 4.89 9.44
N LEU A 55 12.17 5.00 10.14
CA LEU A 55 12.42 4.28 11.39
C LEU A 55 11.92 5.05 12.62
N GLU A 56 11.72 6.36 12.46
CA GLU A 56 11.23 7.26 13.49
C GLU A 56 9.71 7.36 13.41
N LYS A 57 9.06 7.69 14.53
CA LYS A 57 7.60 7.85 14.63
C LYS A 57 7.12 9.28 14.40
N ASP A 58 8.01 10.18 13.99
CA ASP A 58 7.72 11.59 13.71
C ASP A 58 7.28 11.78 12.25
N TYR A 59 6.19 11.12 11.87
CA TYR A 59 5.55 11.31 10.58
C TYR A 59 4.04 11.34 10.77
N ASP A 60 3.38 12.10 9.92
CA ASP A 60 1.93 12.12 9.83
C ASP A 60 1.48 11.22 8.68
N LEU A 61 0.97 10.03 9.01
CA LEU A 61 0.51 9.07 8.02
C LEU A 61 -0.76 9.55 7.31
N ASP A 62 -1.66 10.26 8.00
CA ASP A 62 -2.85 10.82 7.36
C ASP A 62 -2.43 11.90 6.35
N PHE A 63 -1.46 12.74 6.72
CA PHE A 63 -0.87 13.70 5.79
C PHE A 63 -0.32 13.01 4.52
N VAL A 64 0.44 11.92 4.67
CA VAL A 64 1.00 11.17 3.52
C VAL A 64 -0.10 10.60 2.62
N LEU A 65 -1.14 10.03 3.23
CA LEU A 65 -2.26 9.42 2.50
C LEU A 65 -3.09 10.47 1.76
N GLU A 66 -3.17 11.70 2.28
CA GLU A 66 -4.01 12.76 1.73
C GLU A 66 -3.29 13.73 0.77
N ASN A 67 -1.98 13.96 0.95
CA ASN A 67 -1.27 15.05 0.26
C ASN A 67 -0.38 14.59 -0.91
N PHE A 68 -0.27 13.29 -1.16
CA PHE A 68 0.42 12.77 -2.35
C PHE A 68 -0.57 12.18 -3.35
N ASN A 69 -0.53 12.68 -4.58
CA ASN A 69 -1.26 12.07 -5.70
C ASN A 69 -0.37 11.06 -6.44
N TYR A 70 -0.50 9.78 -6.10
CA TYR A 70 0.21 8.66 -6.76
C TYR A 70 -0.77 7.75 -7.51
N THR A 71 -0.37 7.28 -8.69
CA THR A 71 -1.30 6.57 -9.60
C THR A 71 -1.01 5.08 -9.80
N LYS A 72 0.24 4.63 -9.60
CA LYS A 72 0.61 3.24 -9.88
C LYS A 72 1.07 2.45 -8.66
N LYS A 73 1.90 3.02 -7.80
CA LYS A 73 2.45 2.28 -6.66
C LYS A 73 2.53 3.12 -5.40
N LEU A 74 2.03 2.56 -4.31
CA LEU A 74 2.27 3.03 -2.96
C LEU A 74 3.06 1.97 -2.19
N SER A 75 4.16 2.39 -1.57
CA SER A 75 4.96 1.54 -0.70
C SER A 75 5.31 2.28 0.59
N LEU A 76 4.72 1.85 1.70
CA LEU A 76 4.92 2.44 3.02
C LEU A 76 5.62 1.42 3.93
N ASN A 77 6.82 1.78 4.37
CA ASN A 77 7.54 1.12 5.45
C ASN A 77 7.60 2.08 6.65
N LEU A 78 6.45 2.23 7.28
CA LEU A 78 6.19 3.10 8.41
C LEU A 78 5.63 2.26 9.54
N ASN A 79 5.97 2.60 10.79
CA ASN A 79 5.54 1.88 12.00
C ASN A 79 4.65 2.75 12.90
N PRO A 80 3.35 2.91 12.59
CA PRO A 80 2.50 3.90 13.28
C PRO A 80 2.25 3.48 14.72
N PRO A 81 1.88 4.42 15.62
CA PRO A 81 1.47 4.07 16.98
C PRO A 81 0.39 2.99 16.96
N SER A 82 0.41 2.03 17.88
CA SER A 82 -0.52 0.89 17.87
C SER A 82 -2.01 1.26 17.97
N THR A 83 -2.30 2.49 18.38
CA THR A 83 -3.63 3.11 18.46
C THR A 83 -4.04 3.83 17.18
N TYR A 84 -3.17 3.91 16.18
CA TYR A 84 -3.44 4.62 14.93
C TYR A 84 -4.67 4.05 14.22
N CYS A 85 -5.53 4.96 13.80
CA CYS A 85 -6.65 4.72 12.93
C CYS A 85 -6.70 5.90 11.94
N PRO A 86 -6.81 5.65 10.63
CA PRO A 86 -6.91 6.73 9.65
C PRO A 86 -8.10 7.65 9.94
N ALA A 87 -7.91 8.96 9.81
CA ALA A 87 -8.98 9.94 9.96
C ALA A 87 -10.08 9.77 8.88
N LYS A 88 -9.71 9.32 7.68
CA LYS A 88 -10.63 9.00 6.59
C LYS A 88 -10.43 7.55 6.12
N PRO A 89 -11.49 6.86 5.68
CA PRO A 89 -11.36 5.53 5.10
C PRO A 89 -10.38 5.56 3.91
N PRO A 90 -9.25 4.83 3.97
CA PRO A 90 -8.30 4.80 2.87
C PRO A 90 -8.94 4.12 1.65
N ASN A 91 -8.83 4.76 0.49
CA ASN A 91 -9.37 4.25 -0.77
C ASN A 91 -8.21 4.07 -1.77
N PHE A 92 -7.52 2.93 -1.67
CA PHE A 92 -6.38 2.63 -2.52
C PHE A 92 -6.82 2.18 -3.91
N ARG A 93 -6.49 2.99 -4.91
CA ARG A 93 -6.77 2.75 -6.33
C ARG A 93 -5.48 2.82 -7.14
N VAL A 94 -4.60 1.85 -6.91
CA VAL A 94 -3.24 1.80 -7.46
C VAL A 94 -2.94 0.40 -7.97
N ASP A 95 -2.03 0.27 -8.94
CA ASP A 95 -1.64 -1.06 -9.42
C ASP A 95 -1.00 -1.91 -8.31
N VAL A 96 -0.13 -1.31 -7.49
CA VAL A 96 0.63 -2.02 -6.45
C VAL A 96 0.54 -1.28 -5.11
N LEU A 97 0.02 -1.95 -4.10
CA LEU A 97 -0.02 -1.50 -2.72
C LEU A 97 0.89 -2.38 -1.85
N TYR A 98 1.85 -1.75 -1.17
CA TYR A 98 2.71 -2.41 -0.20
C TYR A 98 2.69 -1.65 1.13
N LEU A 99 2.21 -2.28 2.19
CA LEU A 99 2.17 -1.73 3.54
C LEU A 99 2.92 -2.65 4.50
N TYR A 100 4.01 -2.17 5.09
CA TYR A 100 4.82 -2.97 6.01
C TYR A 100 4.18 -3.15 7.39
N VAL A 101 3.57 -2.10 7.94
CA VAL A 101 2.78 -2.19 9.17
C VAL A 101 1.34 -1.82 8.86
N SER A 102 0.50 -2.85 8.72
CA SER A 102 -0.87 -2.73 8.19
C SER A 102 -1.97 -3.10 9.18
N PHE A 103 -1.68 -3.13 10.49
CA PHE A 103 -2.67 -3.49 11.52
C PHE A 103 -3.93 -2.60 11.51
N TRP A 104 -3.84 -1.40 10.94
CA TRP A 104 -4.91 -0.41 10.83
C TRP A 104 -5.79 -0.61 9.58
N ILE A 105 -5.41 -1.53 8.68
CA ILE A 105 -6.25 -1.97 7.57
C ILE A 105 -7.33 -2.91 8.11
N LYS A 106 -8.58 -2.46 8.04
CA LYS A 106 -9.77 -3.24 8.39
C LYS A 106 -10.32 -3.94 7.15
N LEU A 107 -11.14 -4.97 7.36
CA LEU A 107 -11.81 -5.68 6.27
C LEU A 107 -12.55 -4.74 5.31
N CYS A 108 -13.29 -3.76 5.83
CA CYS A 108 -14.01 -2.79 4.97
C CYS A 108 -13.08 -1.98 4.06
N HIS A 109 -11.86 -1.67 4.51
CA HIS A 109 -10.86 -0.99 3.67
C HIS A 109 -10.42 -1.94 2.55
N LEU A 110 -10.11 -3.19 2.89
CA LEU A 110 -9.66 -4.20 1.92
C LEU A 110 -10.72 -4.49 0.84
N LEU A 111 -12.00 -4.62 1.23
CA LEU A 111 -13.13 -4.80 0.31
C LEU A 111 -13.33 -3.60 -0.65
N ALA A 112 -12.88 -2.40 -0.26
CA ALA A 112 -13.00 -1.20 -1.07
C ALA A 112 -11.79 -0.94 -1.98
N MET A 113 -10.71 -1.73 -1.87
CA MET A 113 -9.49 -1.53 -2.66
C MET A 113 -9.70 -1.92 -4.13
N ASP A 114 -9.17 -1.09 -5.03
CA ASP A 114 -9.11 -1.35 -6.48
C ASP A 114 -7.64 -1.45 -6.90
N CYS A 115 -6.99 -2.55 -6.51
CA CYS A 115 -5.55 -2.78 -6.74
C CYS A 115 -5.29 -4.10 -7.49
N LYS A 116 -4.17 -4.18 -8.21
CA LYS A 116 -3.74 -5.43 -8.87
C LYS A 116 -2.92 -6.31 -7.92
N ILE A 117 -2.07 -5.70 -7.10
CA ILE A 117 -1.20 -6.39 -6.15
C ILE A 117 -1.35 -5.71 -4.79
N ILE A 118 -1.70 -6.49 -3.77
CA ILE A 118 -1.83 -6.03 -2.40
C ILE A 118 -0.90 -6.86 -1.52
N GLN A 119 0.01 -6.19 -0.81
CA GLN A 119 0.87 -6.80 0.20
C GLN A 119 0.70 -6.07 1.53
N LEU A 120 0.17 -6.79 2.52
CA LEU A 120 -0.12 -6.32 3.87
C LEU A 120 0.74 -7.11 4.85
N ARG A 121 1.73 -6.46 5.46
CA ARG A 121 2.55 -7.04 6.53
C ARG A 121 2.11 -6.50 7.89
N ASP A 122 2.36 -7.26 8.96
CA ASP A 122 1.89 -6.97 10.32
C ASP A 122 0.40 -6.57 10.37
N SER A 123 -0.43 -7.32 9.63
CA SER A 123 -1.87 -7.12 9.59
C SER A 123 -2.55 -7.69 10.84
N LYS A 124 -3.77 -7.22 11.12
CA LYS A 124 -4.68 -7.76 12.13
C LYS A 124 -5.92 -8.43 11.51
N LEU A 125 -5.93 -8.66 10.19
CA LEU A 125 -7.02 -9.37 9.54
C LEU A 125 -7.10 -10.80 10.07
N SER A 126 -8.28 -11.19 10.53
CA SER A 126 -8.53 -12.54 11.06
C SER A 126 -8.79 -13.55 9.94
N SER A 127 -8.76 -14.85 10.26
CA SER A 127 -9.21 -15.92 9.36
C SER A 127 -10.62 -15.66 8.82
N ARG A 128 -11.51 -15.09 9.65
CA ARG A 128 -12.88 -14.73 9.24
C ARG A 128 -12.91 -13.56 8.28
N ASP A 129 -12.08 -12.54 8.49
CA ASP A 129 -11.96 -11.41 7.55
C ASP A 129 -11.47 -11.90 6.18
N LEU A 130 -10.47 -12.78 6.17
CA LEU A 130 -9.95 -13.38 4.95
C LEU A 130 -10.98 -14.26 4.24
N ASN A 131 -11.83 -15.01 4.97
CA ASN A 131 -12.95 -15.76 4.38
C ASN A 131 -13.94 -14.82 3.67
N VAL A 132 -14.35 -13.75 4.34
CA VAL A 132 -15.28 -12.76 3.76
C VAL A 132 -14.65 -12.12 2.52
N PHE A 133 -13.38 -11.75 2.59
CA PHE A 133 -12.66 -11.20 1.45
C PHE A 133 -12.56 -12.19 0.29
N LEU A 134 -12.20 -13.45 0.55
CA LEU A 134 -12.07 -14.48 -0.47
C LEU A 134 -13.40 -14.70 -1.22
N LYS A 135 -14.50 -14.80 -0.48
CA LYS A 135 -15.86 -14.89 -1.07
C LYS A 135 -16.21 -13.64 -1.88
N HIS A 136 -15.88 -12.45 -1.39
CA HIS A 136 -16.08 -11.20 -2.12
C HIS A 136 -15.32 -11.18 -3.45
N TRP A 137 -14.05 -11.59 -3.44
CA TRP A 137 -13.22 -11.67 -4.64
C TRP A 137 -13.75 -12.70 -5.65
N MET A 138 -14.15 -13.88 -5.17
CA MET A 138 -14.77 -14.92 -6.01
C MET A 138 -16.10 -14.47 -6.64
N ALA A 139 -16.85 -13.61 -5.96
CA ALA A 139 -18.08 -13.02 -6.48
C ALA A 139 -17.84 -11.87 -7.48
N GLY A 140 -16.58 -11.59 -7.88
CA GLY A 140 -16.22 -10.54 -8.82
C GLY A 140 -15.86 -9.20 -8.18
N GLY A 141 -15.87 -9.12 -6.84
CA GLY A 141 -15.31 -7.99 -6.10
C GLY A 141 -13.80 -7.86 -6.30
N CYS A 142 -13.24 -6.67 -6.12
CA CYS A 142 -11.81 -6.40 -6.35
C CYS A 142 -11.27 -6.98 -7.69
N SER A 143 -12.02 -6.81 -8.79
CA SER A 143 -11.82 -7.52 -10.07
C SER A 143 -10.44 -7.35 -10.73
N LYS A 144 -9.67 -6.31 -10.37
CA LYS A 144 -8.30 -6.12 -10.86
C LYS A 144 -7.25 -6.95 -10.11
N LEU A 145 -7.60 -7.51 -8.94
CA LEU A 145 -6.67 -8.18 -8.06
C LEU A 145 -6.12 -9.45 -8.70
N LYS A 146 -4.79 -9.50 -8.80
CA LYS A 146 -4.01 -10.64 -9.29
C LYS A 146 -3.25 -11.34 -8.17
N LEU A 147 -2.89 -10.59 -7.12
CA LEU A 147 -2.13 -11.12 -5.99
C LEU A 147 -2.54 -10.41 -4.69
N LEU A 148 -2.93 -11.22 -3.70
CA LEU A 148 -3.04 -10.80 -2.31
C LEU A 148 -2.01 -11.57 -1.47
N HIS A 149 -1.22 -10.85 -0.68
CA HIS A 149 -0.35 -11.42 0.33
C HIS A 149 -0.60 -10.71 1.65
N VAL A 150 -1.06 -11.45 2.64
CA VAL A 150 -1.29 -10.95 3.99
C VAL A 150 -0.40 -11.73 4.97
N SER A 151 0.35 -11.01 5.79
CA SER A 151 1.11 -11.54 6.91
C SER A 151 0.48 -11.04 8.20
N VAL A 152 0.12 -11.98 9.06
CA VAL A 152 -0.47 -11.73 10.39
C VAL A 152 0.42 -12.34 11.46
N LYS A 153 0.26 -11.91 12.71
CA LYS A 153 1.00 -12.49 13.84
C LYS A 153 0.34 -13.76 14.34
N GLU A 154 -0.97 -13.75 14.41
CA GLU A 154 -1.78 -14.88 14.83
C GLU A 154 -1.83 -15.95 13.73
N PRO A 155 -1.77 -17.25 14.07
CA PRO A 155 -1.93 -18.31 13.09
C PRO A 155 -3.26 -18.21 12.33
N ILE A 156 -3.19 -18.35 11.00
CA ILE A 156 -4.40 -18.45 10.17
C ILE A 156 -4.95 -19.87 10.25
N ASP A 157 -6.25 -19.94 10.51
CA ASP A 157 -7.01 -21.18 10.46
C ASP A 157 -7.60 -21.34 9.04
N TYR A 158 -7.01 -22.23 8.25
CA TYR A 158 -7.45 -22.47 6.88
C TYR A 158 -8.85 -23.08 6.80
N ALA A 159 -9.32 -23.80 7.81
CA ALA A 159 -10.69 -24.31 7.82
C ALA A 159 -11.70 -23.16 7.88
N ILE A 160 -11.39 -22.11 8.65
CA ILE A 160 -12.21 -20.89 8.69
C ILE A 160 -12.06 -20.08 7.39
N VAL A 161 -10.84 -19.91 6.88
CA VAL A 161 -10.60 -19.14 5.64
C VAL A 161 -11.32 -19.75 4.44
N LEU A 162 -11.34 -21.08 4.34
CA LEU A 162 -11.91 -21.81 3.21
C LEU A 162 -13.36 -22.28 3.45
N ASP A 163 -13.95 -21.95 4.60
CA ASP A 163 -15.33 -22.32 4.90
C ASP A 163 -16.30 -21.78 3.83
N GLY A 164 -17.14 -22.67 3.28
CA GLY A 164 -18.08 -22.33 2.21
C GLY A 164 -17.43 -21.91 0.89
N VAL A 165 -16.18 -22.30 0.65
CA VAL A 165 -15.46 -22.12 -0.62
C VAL A 165 -15.10 -23.50 -1.17
N GLU A 166 -15.32 -23.73 -2.47
CA GLU A 166 -14.82 -24.94 -3.11
C GLU A 166 -13.30 -24.88 -3.24
N PHE A 167 -12.61 -25.85 -2.68
CA PHE A 167 -11.16 -25.99 -2.80
C PHE A 167 -10.78 -27.46 -3.00
N THR A 168 -9.58 -27.67 -3.53
CA THR A 168 -8.96 -29.00 -3.61
C THR A 168 -7.65 -28.95 -2.84
N GLU A 169 -7.52 -29.78 -1.82
CA GLU A 169 -6.25 -29.96 -1.13
C GLU A 169 -5.25 -30.63 -2.08
N ARG A 170 -4.03 -30.08 -2.12
CA ARG A 170 -2.93 -30.61 -2.94
C ARG A 170 -1.77 -30.95 -2.03
N ALA A 171 -1.08 -32.04 -2.35
CA ALA A 171 0.14 -32.41 -1.64
C ALA A 171 1.23 -31.34 -1.83
N ARG A 172 2.11 -31.20 -0.84
CA ARG A 172 3.11 -30.12 -0.78
C ARG A 172 4.18 -30.19 -1.87
N ASP A 173 4.32 -31.35 -2.51
CA ASP A 173 5.25 -31.64 -3.61
C ASP A 173 4.66 -31.32 -5.00
N VAL A 174 3.39 -30.91 -5.07
CA VAL A 174 2.75 -30.55 -6.34
C VAL A 174 3.06 -29.09 -6.68
N ALA A 175 3.83 -28.88 -7.75
CA ALA A 175 4.08 -27.55 -8.30
C ALA A 175 2.90 -27.09 -9.18
N ARG A 176 2.43 -25.85 -8.96
CA ARG A 176 1.45 -25.22 -9.84
C ARG A 176 2.17 -24.65 -11.06
N VAL A 177 1.86 -25.16 -12.24
CA VAL A 177 2.31 -24.60 -13.51
C VAL A 177 1.34 -23.48 -13.88
N TYR A 178 1.85 -22.25 -13.96
CA TYR A 178 1.10 -21.13 -14.50
C TYR A 178 1.24 -21.16 -16.02
N VAL A 179 0.12 -21.27 -16.72
CA VAL A 179 0.10 -21.11 -18.18
C VAL A 179 0.11 -19.61 -18.47
N GLU A 180 1.08 -19.15 -19.26
CA GLU A 180 1.19 -17.74 -19.67
C GLU A 180 0.03 -17.29 -20.58
#